data_AF-A0A2V9Q305-F1
#
_entry.id   AF-A0A2V9Q305-F1
#
_cell.length_a   1.000
_cell.length_b   1.000
_cell.length_c   1.000
_cell.angle_alpha   90.00
_cell.angle_beta   90.00
_cell.angle_gamma   90.00
#
_symmetry.space_group_name_H-M   'P 1'
#
loop_
_entity.id
_entity.type
_entity.pdbx_description
1 polymer ?
#
loop_
_entity_poly.entity_id
_entity_poly.type
_entity_poly.pdbx_seq_one_letter_code
_entity_poly.pdbx_strand_id
1 'polypeptide(L)'
;MRPSPQMGALFRDTYRYRELIWALALKELRVRYKRSVLGFLWALLNPALLMLVLTLVFGTIMRFSAPHYSIFLLSVLLPWTFFSQSLAYSVESIVGNGELLKKVRVARLVFPIAAVVSNIINFLLAMIPLALLILVTRFPFHWTWLYLPIPMMGLFLFTLGAAFFFAAVNVYYRDVSHIIQVLLSAWFYFSPVIYSVDFMPAKYQWLFHLNPMLYVLNGFRLGIYYGQLPSLQS
;
A
#
# COMPACT_ATOMS: atom_id res chain seq x y z
N MET A 1 -1.93 -16.98 -34.01
CA MET A 1 -0.86 -16.24 -33.32
C MET A 1 -1.37 -14.85 -32.97
N ARG A 2 -1.56 -14.52 -31.69
CA ARG A 2 -1.92 -13.15 -31.27
C ARG A 2 -0.62 -12.33 -31.24
N PRO A 3 -0.55 -11.15 -31.88
CA PRO A 3 0.66 -10.34 -31.83
C PRO A 3 0.95 -9.97 -30.38
N SER A 4 2.20 -10.17 -29.96
CA SER A 4 2.71 -9.74 -28.66
C SER A 4 2.37 -8.27 -28.44
N PRO A 5 1.79 -7.87 -27.30
CA PRO A 5 1.52 -6.47 -27.05
C PRO A 5 2.85 -5.73 -26.96
N GLN A 6 3.15 -4.93 -27.97
CA GLN A 6 4.27 -4.00 -27.94
C GLN A 6 4.04 -3.08 -26.73
N MET A 7 5.08 -2.85 -25.91
CA MET A 7 4.97 -2.07 -24.66
C MET A 7 4.22 -0.73 -24.84
N GLY A 8 4.38 -0.08 -26.00
CA GLY A 8 3.68 1.17 -26.35
C GLY A 8 2.16 1.02 -26.56
N ALA A 9 1.67 -0.15 -27.00
CA ALA A 9 0.23 -0.43 -27.07
C ALA A 9 -0.40 -0.51 -25.68
N LEU A 10 0.35 -1.00 -24.70
CA LEU A 10 -0.11 -1.16 -23.32
C LEU A 10 -0.39 0.20 -22.66
N PHE A 11 0.54 1.15 -22.79
CA PHE A 11 0.34 2.53 -22.32
C PHE A 11 -0.79 3.26 -23.06
N ARG A 12 -0.88 3.07 -24.39
CA ARG A 12 -1.95 3.66 -25.20
C ARG A 12 -3.33 3.12 -24.81
N ASP A 13 -3.41 1.83 -24.52
CA ASP A 13 -4.64 1.17 -24.07
C ASP A 13 -5.01 1.62 -22.65
N THR A 14 -4.06 1.75 -21.73
CA THR A 14 -4.32 2.30 -20.39
C THR A 14 -4.89 3.73 -20.46
N TYR A 15 -4.32 4.60 -21.29
CA TYR A 15 -4.82 5.96 -21.47
C TYR A 15 -6.22 6.00 -22.11
N ARG A 16 -6.49 5.07 -23.04
CA ARG A 16 -7.81 4.90 -23.67
C ARG A 16 -8.88 4.45 -22.67
N TYR A 17 -8.52 3.60 -21.71
CA TYR A 17 -9.44 3.07 -20.71
C TYR A 17 -9.42 3.83 -19.38
N ARG A 18 -8.82 5.03 -19.30
CA ARG A 18 -8.72 5.81 -18.05
C ARG A 18 -10.06 6.06 -17.36
N GLU A 19 -11.11 6.35 -18.13
CA GLU A 19 -12.46 6.58 -17.60
C GLU A 19 -13.06 5.30 -17.02
N LEU A 20 -12.81 4.16 -17.67
CA LEU A 20 -13.22 2.85 -17.19
C LEU A 20 -12.44 2.47 -15.93
N ILE A 21 -11.11 2.68 -15.90
CA ILE A 21 -10.28 2.44 -14.72
C ILE A 21 -10.81 3.25 -13.55
N TRP A 22 -11.09 4.54 -13.75
CA TRP A 22 -11.65 5.41 -12.73
C TRP A 22 -13.04 4.95 -12.26
N ALA A 23 -13.93 4.59 -13.20
CA ALA A 23 -15.26 4.08 -12.88
C ALA A 23 -15.20 2.76 -12.07
N LEU A 24 -14.28 1.86 -12.43
CA LEU A 24 -14.05 0.61 -11.70
C LEU A 24 -13.46 0.87 -10.31
N ALA A 25 -12.48 1.77 -10.19
CA ALA A 25 -11.90 2.15 -8.90
C ALA A 25 -12.95 2.75 -7.97
N LEU A 26 -13.80 3.66 -8.47
CA LEU A 26 -14.91 4.23 -7.71
C LEU A 26 -15.97 3.18 -7.35
N LYS A 27 -16.30 2.26 -8.27
CA LYS A 27 -17.19 1.14 -7.98
C LYS A 27 -16.63 0.30 -6.84
N GLU A 28 -15.34 -0.01 -6.86
CA GLU A 28 -14.68 -0.82 -5.85
C GLU A 28 -14.71 -0.15 -4.47
N LEU A 29 -14.39 1.15 -4.40
CA LEU A 29 -14.55 1.94 -3.17
C LEU A 29 -15.99 1.92 -2.67
N ARG A 30 -16.96 2.18 -3.56
CA ARG A 30 -18.38 2.15 -3.17
C ARG A 30 -18.79 0.80 -2.64
N VAL A 31 -18.35 -0.30 -3.26
CA VAL A 31 -18.65 -1.66 -2.81
C VAL A 31 -18.06 -1.93 -1.44
N ARG A 32 -16.80 -1.53 -1.20
CA ARG A 32 -16.09 -1.73 0.08
C ARG A 32 -16.80 -1.04 1.24
N TYR A 33 -17.32 0.16 1.00
CA TYR A 33 -18.04 0.94 2.00
C TYR A 33 -19.57 0.79 1.91
N LYS A 34 -20.08 -0.07 1.01
CA LYS A 34 -21.51 -0.30 0.83
C LYS A 34 -22.04 -1.04 2.05
N ARG A 35 -23.19 -0.59 2.58
CA ARG A 35 -23.88 -1.16 3.77
C ARG A 35 -23.22 -0.86 5.13
N SER A 36 -22.24 0.04 5.18
CA SER A 36 -21.74 0.56 6.46
C SER A 36 -22.48 1.85 6.83
N VAL A 37 -22.89 1.99 8.09
CA VAL A 37 -23.56 3.20 8.62
C VAL A 37 -22.70 4.45 8.42
N LEU A 38 -21.39 4.32 8.66
CA LEU A 38 -20.43 5.42 8.51
C LEU A 38 -19.88 5.54 7.07
N GLY A 39 -20.09 4.52 6.23
CA GLY A 39 -19.70 4.54 4.83
C GLY A 39 -18.21 4.86 4.63
N PHE A 40 -17.93 5.88 3.80
CA PHE A 40 -16.58 6.31 3.41
C PHE A 40 -15.75 6.88 4.58
N LEU A 41 -16.39 7.31 5.68
CA LEU A 41 -15.68 7.80 6.87
C LEU A 41 -14.75 6.73 7.46
N TRP A 42 -15.02 5.44 7.23
CA TRP A 42 -14.14 4.34 7.65
C TRP A 42 -12.74 4.42 7.07
N ALA A 43 -12.57 5.02 5.88
CA ALA A 43 -11.24 5.23 5.30
C ALA A 43 -10.35 6.14 6.16
N LEU A 44 -10.96 7.09 6.88
CA LEU A 44 -10.26 7.98 7.81
C LEU A 44 -10.26 7.45 9.24
N LEU A 45 -11.37 6.86 9.68
CA LEU A 45 -11.54 6.35 11.04
C LEU A 45 -10.62 5.17 11.33
N ASN A 46 -10.42 4.24 10.39
CA ASN A 46 -9.55 3.08 10.63
C ASN A 46 -8.12 3.49 10.99
N PRO A 47 -7.41 4.31 10.19
CA PRO A 47 -6.11 4.83 10.57
C PRO A 47 -6.17 5.61 11.89
N ALA A 48 -7.14 6.50 12.08
CA ALA A 48 -7.27 7.33 13.29
C ALA A 48 -7.40 6.49 14.58
N LEU A 49 -8.28 5.49 14.57
CA LEU A 49 -8.48 4.55 15.68
C LEU A 49 -7.22 3.72 15.92
N LEU A 50 -6.55 3.27 14.87
CA LEU A 50 -5.29 2.56 14.98
C LEU A 50 -4.22 3.43 15.65
N MET A 51 -4.14 4.72 15.33
CA MET A 51 -3.22 5.64 16.02
C MET A 51 -3.55 5.73 17.51
N LEU A 52 -4.83 5.85 17.87
CA LEU A 52 -5.25 5.91 19.27
C LEU A 52 -4.82 4.65 20.02
N VAL A 53 -5.11 3.48 19.45
CA VAL A 53 -4.73 2.19 20.03
C VAL A 53 -3.21 2.09 20.18
N LEU A 54 -2.44 2.42 19.15
CA LEU A 54 -0.98 2.35 19.18
C LEU A 54 -0.38 3.33 20.19
N THR A 55 -0.93 4.54 20.30
CA THR A 55 -0.48 5.55 21.27
C THR A 55 -0.72 5.06 22.69
N LEU A 56 -1.89 4.48 22.97
CA LEU A 56 -2.24 3.96 24.29
C LEU A 56 -1.39 2.74 24.66
N VAL A 57 -1.26 1.77 23.75
CA VAL A 57 -0.52 0.52 24.00
C VAL A 57 0.98 0.79 24.14
N PHE A 58 1.59 1.48 23.18
CA PHE A 58 3.04 1.63 23.15
C PHE A 58 3.56 2.83 23.96
N GLY A 59 2.76 3.89 24.06
CA GLY A 59 3.09 5.06 24.89
C GLY A 59 2.86 4.81 26.37
N THR A 60 1.67 4.29 26.74
CA THR A 60 1.29 4.18 28.16
C THR A 60 1.68 2.83 28.78
N ILE A 61 1.47 1.71 28.08
CA ILE A 61 1.65 0.36 28.65
C ILE A 61 3.09 -0.13 28.48
N MET A 62 3.60 -0.14 27.25
CA MET A 62 4.93 -0.73 26.95
C MET A 62 6.10 0.22 27.21
N ARG A 63 5.84 1.53 27.42
CA ARG A 63 6.85 2.57 27.66
C ARG A 63 8.03 2.53 26.69
N PHE A 64 7.74 2.32 25.39
CA PHE A 64 8.81 2.34 24.39
C PHE A 64 9.49 3.72 24.41
N SER A 65 10.82 3.74 24.42
CA SER A 65 11.63 4.97 24.52
C SER A 65 11.62 5.83 23.25
N ALA A 66 10.91 5.43 22.20
CA ALA A 66 10.82 6.17 20.95
C ALA A 66 9.83 7.33 21.07
N PRO A 67 10.27 8.59 20.92
CA PRO A 67 9.37 9.75 20.92
C PRO A 67 8.32 9.60 19.82
N HIS A 68 7.05 9.84 20.16
CA HIS A 68 5.94 9.79 19.19
C HIS A 68 5.87 8.48 18.38
N TYR A 69 5.98 7.33 19.05
CA TYR A 69 5.98 6.00 18.42
C TYR A 69 4.83 5.76 17.43
N SER A 70 3.65 6.33 17.66
CA SER A 70 2.53 6.23 16.72
C SER A 70 2.86 6.83 15.36
N ILE A 71 3.57 7.97 15.30
CA ILE A 71 4.02 8.59 14.05
C ILE A 71 5.09 7.72 13.39
N PHE A 72 6.04 7.21 14.18
CA PHE A 72 7.06 6.28 13.71
C PHE A 72 6.44 5.06 13.03
N LEU A 73 5.46 4.43 13.68
CA LEU A 73 4.85 3.20 13.16
C LEU A 73 3.94 3.50 11.96
N LEU A 74 3.10 4.54 12.03
CA LEU A 74 2.19 4.91 10.94
C LEU A 74 2.92 5.34 9.67
N SER A 75 4.11 5.96 9.79
CA SER A 75 4.93 6.33 8.64
C SER A 75 5.22 5.16 7.70
N VAL A 76 5.30 3.94 8.26
CA VAL A 76 5.58 2.70 7.53
C VAL A 76 4.33 1.82 7.39
N LEU A 77 3.42 1.85 8.35
CA LEU A 77 2.22 1.02 8.34
C LEU A 77 1.24 1.43 7.24
N LEU A 78 1.10 2.73 6.98
CA LEU A 78 0.22 3.22 5.90
C LEU A 78 0.70 2.76 4.51
N PRO A 79 1.98 2.94 4.11
CA PRO A 79 2.43 2.42 2.82
C PRO A 79 2.41 0.89 2.75
N TRP A 80 2.66 0.19 3.87
CA TRP A 80 2.49 -1.27 3.93
C TRP A 80 1.03 -1.70 3.68
N THR A 81 0.07 -1.06 4.36
CA THR A 81 -1.35 -1.38 4.20
C THR A 81 -1.85 -1.03 2.80
N PHE A 82 -1.35 0.05 2.19
CA PHE A 82 -1.57 0.32 0.77
C PHE A 82 -1.11 -0.84 -0.11
N PHE A 83 0.13 -1.31 0.04
CA PHE A 83 0.69 -2.41 -0.77
C PHE A 83 -0.11 -3.70 -0.58
N SER A 84 -0.33 -4.11 0.67
CA SER A 84 -0.97 -5.39 0.98
C SER A 84 -2.43 -5.43 0.50
N GLN A 85 -3.19 -4.35 0.71
CA GLN A 85 -4.55 -4.26 0.21
C GLN A 85 -4.58 -4.21 -1.31
N SER A 86 -3.77 -3.34 -1.93
CA SER A 86 -3.69 -3.23 -3.38
C SER A 86 -3.40 -4.58 -4.03
N LEU A 87 -2.41 -5.31 -3.53
CA LEU A 87 -2.06 -6.61 -4.06
C LEU A 87 -3.21 -7.62 -3.89
N ALA A 88 -3.78 -7.73 -2.68
CA ALA A 88 -4.86 -8.67 -2.41
C ALA A 88 -6.08 -8.42 -3.32
N TYR A 89 -6.52 -7.16 -3.45
CA TYR A 89 -7.65 -6.80 -4.32
C TYR A 89 -7.33 -6.99 -5.79
N SER A 90 -6.12 -6.62 -6.23
CA SER A 90 -5.70 -6.80 -7.62
C SER A 90 -5.69 -8.27 -8.02
N VAL A 91 -5.24 -9.18 -7.15
CA VAL A 91 -5.19 -10.63 -7.41
C VAL A 91 -6.58 -11.18 -7.74
N GLU A 92 -7.61 -10.77 -7.00
CA GLU A 92 -8.99 -11.21 -7.21
C GLU A 92 -9.72 -10.42 -8.31
N SER A 93 -9.22 -9.23 -8.68
CA SER A 93 -9.93 -8.27 -9.53
C SER A 93 -10.38 -8.83 -10.89
N ILE A 94 -9.55 -9.65 -11.54
CA ILE A 94 -9.85 -10.21 -12.87
C ILE A 94 -10.94 -11.28 -12.76
N VAL A 95 -10.80 -12.19 -11.78
CA VAL A 95 -11.75 -13.28 -11.55
C VAL A 95 -13.09 -12.73 -11.07
N GLY A 96 -13.07 -11.80 -10.12
CA GLY A 96 -14.27 -11.17 -9.54
C GLY A 96 -15.06 -10.31 -10.54
N ASN A 97 -14.42 -9.79 -11.59
CA ASN A 97 -15.10 -9.06 -12.67
C ASN A 97 -15.27 -9.89 -13.96
N GLY A 98 -15.22 -11.23 -13.86
CA GLY A 98 -15.37 -12.13 -15.01
C GLY A 98 -16.65 -11.93 -15.84
N GLU A 99 -17.77 -11.58 -15.20
CA GLU A 99 -19.03 -11.28 -15.88
C GLU A 99 -18.94 -10.03 -16.77
N LEU A 100 -18.18 -9.01 -16.35
CA LEU A 100 -17.97 -7.81 -17.16
C LEU A 100 -17.07 -8.12 -18.37
N LEU A 101 -16.05 -8.97 -18.17
CA LEU A 101 -15.14 -9.42 -19.23
C LEU A 101 -15.86 -10.20 -20.33
N LYS A 102 -16.96 -10.90 -20.02
CA LYS A 102 -17.79 -11.60 -21.00
C LYS A 102 -18.63 -10.63 -21.85
N LYS A 103 -18.99 -9.47 -21.31
CA LYS A 103 -19.93 -8.51 -21.94
C LYS A 103 -19.23 -7.39 -22.69
N VAL A 104 -18.02 -7.02 -22.30
CA VAL A 104 -17.30 -5.87 -22.87
C VAL A 104 -15.88 -6.28 -23.25
N ARG A 105 -15.44 -5.90 -24.46
CA ARG A 105 -14.05 -6.12 -24.91
C ARG A 105 -13.13 -5.07 -24.28
N VAL A 106 -12.52 -5.42 -23.14
CA VAL A 106 -11.56 -4.59 -22.41
C VAL A 106 -10.28 -5.37 -22.10
N ALA A 107 -9.15 -4.67 -22.01
CA ALA A 107 -7.90 -5.27 -21.60
C ALA A 107 -7.98 -5.74 -20.14
N ARG A 108 -7.53 -6.97 -19.86
CA ARG A 108 -7.61 -7.57 -18.51
C ARG A 108 -6.79 -6.80 -17.46
N LEU A 109 -5.75 -6.08 -17.89
CA LEU A 109 -4.89 -5.26 -17.03
C LEU A 109 -5.63 -4.06 -16.41
N VAL A 110 -6.76 -3.64 -16.98
CA VAL A 110 -7.58 -2.54 -16.44
C VAL A 110 -8.10 -2.86 -15.03
N PHE A 111 -8.39 -4.12 -14.71
CA PHE A 111 -8.94 -4.51 -13.42
C PHE A 111 -7.91 -4.43 -12.28
N PRO A 112 -6.68 -5.00 -12.41
CA PRO A 112 -5.65 -4.79 -11.41
C PRO A 112 -5.27 -3.32 -11.23
N ILE A 113 -5.20 -2.53 -12.31
CA ILE A 113 -4.90 -1.08 -12.22
C ILE A 113 -6.00 -0.37 -11.41
N ALA A 114 -7.27 -0.66 -11.70
CA ALA A 114 -8.38 -0.05 -10.97
C ALA A 114 -8.33 -0.36 -9.46
N ALA A 115 -7.96 -1.59 -9.09
CA ALA A 115 -7.78 -1.98 -7.70
C ALA A 115 -6.61 -1.23 -7.03
N VAL A 116 -5.46 -1.04 -7.69
CA VAL A 116 -4.37 -0.23 -7.14
C VAL A 116 -4.80 1.24 -7.00
N VAL A 117 -5.43 1.81 -8.02
CA VAL A 117 -5.92 3.21 -8.01
C VAL A 117 -6.96 3.44 -6.90
N SER A 118 -7.86 2.48 -6.66
CA SER A 118 -8.83 2.56 -5.57
C SER A 118 -8.13 2.67 -4.21
N ASN A 119 -7.07 1.89 -4.01
CA ASN A 119 -6.30 1.91 -2.76
C ASN A 119 -5.38 3.13 -2.63
N ILE A 120 -4.96 3.78 -3.72
CA ILE A 120 -4.28 5.08 -3.65
C ILE A 120 -5.18 6.10 -2.98
N ILE A 121 -6.46 6.13 -3.33
CA ILE A 121 -7.42 7.05 -2.71
C ILE A 121 -7.51 6.78 -1.20
N ASN A 122 -7.61 5.50 -0.79
CA ASN A 122 -7.63 5.16 0.63
C ASN A 122 -6.33 5.55 1.35
N PHE A 123 -5.17 5.36 0.70
CA PHE A 123 -3.88 5.77 1.24
C PHE A 123 -3.79 7.28 1.44
N LEU A 124 -4.19 8.07 0.43
CA LEU A 124 -4.23 9.54 0.53
C LEU A 124 -5.16 10.02 1.65
N LEU A 125 -6.30 9.35 1.84
CA LEU A 125 -7.19 9.65 2.95
C LEU A 125 -6.59 9.26 4.30
N ALA A 126 -5.85 8.15 4.36
CA ALA A 126 -5.15 7.71 5.56
C ALA A 126 -3.98 8.63 5.94
N MET A 127 -3.42 9.39 4.98
CA MET A 127 -2.42 10.42 5.27
C MET A 127 -3.00 11.62 6.04
N ILE A 128 -4.31 11.91 5.92
CA ILE A 128 -4.97 13.02 6.63
C ILE A 128 -4.89 12.86 8.16
N PRO A 129 -5.33 11.74 8.77
CA PRO A 129 -5.21 11.57 10.22
C PRO A 129 -3.76 11.53 10.69
N LEU A 130 -2.81 11.03 9.88
CA LEU A 130 -1.38 11.10 10.19
C LEU A 130 -0.87 12.54 10.23
N ALA A 131 -1.22 13.37 9.25
CA ALA A 131 -0.87 14.79 9.23
C ALA A 131 -1.49 15.52 10.44
N LEU A 132 -2.75 15.21 10.78
CA LEU A 132 -3.41 15.76 11.96
C LEU A 132 -2.69 15.35 13.25
N LEU A 133 -2.22 14.10 13.36
CA LEU A 133 -1.47 13.62 14.51
C LEU A 133 -0.19 14.43 14.74
N ILE A 134 0.56 14.71 13.68
CA ILE A 134 1.79 15.50 13.73
C ILE A 134 1.50 16.90 14.26
N LEU A 135 0.42 17.53 13.79
CA LEU A 135 0.00 18.84 14.26
C LEU A 135 -0.40 18.82 15.75
N VAL A 136 -1.24 17.86 16.16
CA VAL A 136 -1.74 17.75 17.55
C VAL A 136 -0.62 17.43 18.54
N THR A 137 0.30 16.54 18.16
CA THR A 137 1.44 16.15 18.99
C THR A 137 2.59 17.17 18.95
N ARG A 138 2.43 18.25 18.18
CA ARG A 138 3.47 19.27 17.93
C ARG A 138 4.79 18.69 17.44
N PHE A 139 4.72 17.58 16.70
CA PHE A 139 5.88 16.98 16.08
C PHE A 139 6.40 17.92 14.97
N PRO A 140 7.73 18.10 14.82
CA PRO A 140 8.27 19.02 13.83
C PRO A 140 7.82 18.62 12.43
N PHE A 141 7.20 19.57 11.71
CA PHE A 141 6.86 19.37 10.32
C PHE A 141 8.12 19.58 9.47
N HIS A 142 8.61 18.49 8.87
CA HIS A 142 9.80 18.53 8.04
C HIS A 142 9.44 18.86 6.58
N TRP A 143 10.26 19.69 5.93
CA TRP A 143 10.17 19.97 4.49
C TRP A 143 10.38 18.72 3.62
N THR A 144 10.95 17.67 4.21
CA THR A 144 11.13 16.33 3.65
C THR A 144 9.81 15.64 3.26
N TRP A 145 8.66 16.16 3.68
CA TRP A 145 7.36 15.74 3.16
C TRP A 145 7.22 15.92 1.64
N LEU A 146 7.93 16.90 1.06
CA LEU A 146 8.00 17.12 -0.38
C LEU A 146 8.71 15.96 -1.12
N TYR A 147 9.52 15.17 -0.42
CA TYR A 147 10.22 14.00 -0.98
C TYR A 147 9.29 12.77 -1.10
N LEU A 148 8.18 12.70 -0.36
CA LEU A 148 7.27 11.54 -0.32
C LEU A 148 6.73 11.05 -1.68
N PRO A 149 6.54 11.88 -2.72
CA PRO A 149 6.18 11.40 -4.04
C PRO A 149 7.16 10.37 -4.63
N ILE A 150 8.45 10.43 -4.27
CA ILE A 150 9.48 9.51 -4.79
C ILE A 150 9.29 8.08 -4.26
N PRO A 151 9.31 7.81 -2.94
CA PRO A 151 9.04 6.48 -2.42
C PRO A 151 7.60 6.03 -2.73
N MET A 152 6.64 6.95 -2.84
CA MET A 152 5.28 6.63 -3.29
C MET A 152 5.24 6.12 -4.73
N MET A 153 6.03 6.70 -5.64
CA MET A 153 6.13 6.21 -7.01
C MET A 153 6.79 4.84 -7.08
N GLY A 154 7.86 4.62 -6.30
CA GLY A 154 8.49 3.30 -6.17
C GLY A 154 7.51 2.24 -5.64
N LEU A 155 6.77 2.58 -4.59
CA LEU A 155 5.71 1.74 -4.03
C LEU A 155 4.64 1.40 -5.06
N PHE A 156 4.15 2.39 -5.80
CA PHE A 156 3.12 2.23 -6.81
C PHE A 156 3.57 1.32 -7.96
N LEU A 157 4.77 1.54 -8.50
CA LEU A 157 5.32 0.73 -9.58
C LEU A 157 5.55 -0.73 -9.14
N PHE A 158 6.11 -0.92 -7.94
CA PHE A 158 6.30 -2.25 -7.36
C PHE A 158 4.96 -2.97 -7.16
N THR A 159 3.98 -2.27 -6.61
CA THR A 159 2.62 -2.79 -6.39
C THR A 159 1.96 -3.19 -7.70
N LEU A 160 2.05 -2.37 -8.76
CA LEU A 160 1.51 -2.71 -10.08
C LEU A 160 2.20 -3.94 -10.69
N GLY A 161 3.53 -4.03 -10.59
CA GLY A 161 4.28 -5.19 -11.08
C GLY A 161 3.82 -6.49 -10.41
N ALA A 162 3.75 -6.48 -9.07
CA ALA A 162 3.25 -7.61 -8.30
C ALA A 162 1.78 -7.91 -8.62
N ALA A 163 0.93 -6.88 -8.69
CA ALA A 163 -0.48 -7.00 -9.02
C ALA A 163 -0.71 -7.67 -10.37
N PHE A 164 0.02 -7.27 -11.42
CA PHE A 164 -0.08 -7.88 -12.73
C PHE A 164 0.36 -9.33 -12.73
N PHE A 165 1.49 -9.63 -12.08
CA PHE A 165 2.00 -10.98 -12.00
C PHE A 165 1.00 -11.90 -11.29
N PHE A 166 0.64 -11.59 -10.04
CA PHE A 166 -0.20 -12.49 -9.25
C PHE A 166 -1.65 -12.53 -9.73
N ALA A 167 -2.22 -11.43 -10.26
CA ALA A 167 -3.55 -11.48 -10.87
C ALA A 167 -3.56 -12.37 -12.13
N ALA A 168 -2.49 -12.36 -12.93
CA ALA A 168 -2.39 -13.23 -14.10
C ALA A 168 -2.30 -14.71 -13.69
N VAL A 169 -1.51 -15.05 -12.67
CA VAL A 169 -1.41 -16.42 -12.15
C VAL A 169 -2.74 -16.88 -11.54
N ASN A 170 -3.44 -16.00 -10.81
CA ASN A 170 -4.70 -16.31 -10.16
C ASN A 170 -5.84 -16.66 -11.11
N VAL A 171 -5.78 -16.18 -12.36
CA VAL A 171 -6.73 -16.59 -13.42
C VAL A 171 -6.63 -18.08 -13.72
N TYR A 172 -5.43 -18.67 -13.61
CA TYR A 172 -5.20 -20.10 -13.82
C TYR A 172 -5.36 -20.90 -12.53
N TYR A 173 -4.87 -20.36 -11.40
CA TYR A 173 -4.85 -21.03 -10.10
C TYR A 173 -5.54 -20.19 -9.03
N ARG A 174 -6.76 -20.56 -8.64
CA ARG A 174 -7.56 -19.77 -7.68
C ARG A 174 -7.00 -19.72 -6.27
N ASP A 175 -6.19 -20.71 -5.89
CA ASP A 175 -5.58 -20.76 -4.54
C ASP A 175 -4.51 -19.69 -4.33
N VAL A 176 -4.07 -19.02 -5.40
CA VAL A 176 -3.11 -17.91 -5.34
C VAL A 176 -3.62 -16.78 -4.46
N SER A 177 -4.93 -16.47 -4.46
CA SER A 177 -5.47 -15.42 -3.57
C SER A 177 -5.28 -15.77 -2.09
N HIS A 178 -5.52 -17.02 -1.70
CA HIS A 178 -5.31 -17.50 -0.33
C HIS A 178 -3.83 -17.52 0.05
N ILE A 179 -2.98 -18.02 -0.84
CA ILE A 179 -1.53 -18.03 -0.63
C ILE A 179 -1.01 -16.60 -0.45
N ILE A 180 -1.47 -15.65 -1.26
CA ILE A 180 -1.03 -14.25 -1.17
C ILE A 180 -1.45 -13.61 0.15
N GLN A 181 -2.64 -13.91 0.68
CA GLN A 181 -3.03 -13.40 2.00
C GLN A 181 -2.06 -13.88 3.10
N VAL A 182 -1.71 -15.17 3.10
CA VAL A 182 -0.75 -15.73 4.07
C VAL A 182 0.65 -15.14 3.88
N LEU A 183 1.11 -15.03 2.63
CA LEU A 183 2.41 -14.43 2.30
C LEU A 183 2.48 -12.97 2.71
N LEU A 184 1.43 -12.18 2.50
CA LEU A 184 1.36 -10.79 2.95
C LEU A 184 1.45 -10.72 4.48
N SER A 185 0.74 -11.59 5.22
CA SER A 185 0.88 -11.64 6.67
C SER A 185 2.30 -11.98 7.12
N ALA A 186 2.94 -12.99 6.52
CA ALA A 186 4.33 -13.34 6.85
C ALA A 186 5.32 -12.22 6.49
N TRP A 187 5.13 -11.59 5.32
CA TRP A 187 5.98 -10.52 4.83
C TRP A 187 5.84 -9.23 5.65
N PHE A 188 4.69 -8.99 6.27
CA PHE A 188 4.53 -7.89 7.22
C PHE A 188 5.51 -8.02 8.39
N TYR A 189 5.61 -9.20 8.99
CA TYR A 189 6.53 -9.45 10.12
C TYR A 189 7.99 -9.49 9.69
N PHE A 190 8.26 -9.89 8.45
CA PHE A 190 9.58 -9.85 7.84
C PHE A 190 9.98 -8.45 7.36
N SER A 191 9.05 -7.50 7.32
CA SER A 191 9.36 -6.10 7.07
C SER A 191 9.50 -5.41 8.44
N PRO A 192 10.52 -4.58 8.67
CA PRO A 192 10.70 -3.89 9.95
C PRO A 192 9.68 -2.74 10.06
N VAL A 193 8.40 -3.07 10.15
CA VAL A 193 7.29 -2.12 10.34
C VAL A 193 7.14 -1.78 11.81
N ILE A 194 7.21 -2.79 12.68
CA ILE A 194 6.99 -2.67 14.12
C ILE A 194 8.29 -2.39 14.88
N TYR A 195 9.44 -2.84 14.36
CA TYR A 195 10.74 -2.76 15.04
C TYR A 195 11.80 -2.07 14.17
N SER A 196 12.84 -1.53 14.81
CA SER A 196 14.05 -1.06 14.11
C SER A 196 14.92 -2.24 13.68
N VAL A 197 15.68 -2.06 12.60
CA VAL A 197 16.63 -3.06 12.07
C VAL A 197 17.70 -3.41 13.12
N ASP A 198 17.98 -2.47 14.03
CA ASP A 198 19.00 -2.60 15.09
C ASP A 198 18.69 -3.70 16.12
N PHE A 199 17.42 -4.14 16.24
CA PHE A 199 17.03 -5.20 17.17
C PHE A 199 17.36 -6.61 16.66
N MET A 200 17.85 -6.77 15.43
CA MET A 200 18.11 -8.07 14.80
C MET A 200 19.58 -8.52 14.91
N PRO A 201 19.84 -9.81 15.18
CA PRO A 201 21.19 -10.36 15.14
C PRO A 201 21.86 -10.17 13.77
N ALA A 202 23.12 -9.74 13.77
CA ALA A 202 23.90 -9.43 12.55
C ALA A 202 23.87 -10.56 11.49
N LYS A 203 23.80 -11.82 11.92
CA LYS A 203 23.74 -13.00 11.04
C LYS A 203 22.53 -13.02 10.09
N TYR A 204 21.40 -12.40 10.45
CA TYR A 204 20.16 -12.43 9.66
C TYR A 204 19.86 -11.12 8.93
N GLN A 205 20.66 -10.07 9.12
CA GLN A 205 20.44 -8.76 8.51
C GLN A 205 20.45 -8.82 6.97
N TRP A 206 21.27 -9.69 6.36
CA TRP A 206 21.32 -9.87 4.90
C TRP A 206 19.97 -10.30 4.29
N LEU A 207 19.18 -11.10 5.02
CA LEU A 207 17.88 -11.56 4.52
C LEU A 207 16.95 -10.37 4.33
N PHE A 208 16.94 -9.43 5.28
CA PHE A 208 16.13 -8.22 5.23
C PHE A 208 16.54 -7.28 4.09
N HIS A 209 17.82 -7.21 3.74
CA HIS A 209 18.27 -6.43 2.58
C HIS A 209 17.76 -6.99 1.23
N LEU A 210 17.34 -8.26 1.18
CA LEU A 210 16.67 -8.80 -0.02
C LEU A 210 15.23 -8.33 -0.16
N ASN A 211 14.64 -7.72 0.87
CA ASN A 211 13.26 -7.27 0.85
C ASN A 211 13.14 -5.91 0.13
N PRO A 212 12.58 -5.84 -1.09
CA PRO A 212 12.44 -4.57 -1.80
C PRO A 212 11.52 -3.58 -1.07
N MET A 213 10.56 -4.08 -0.28
CA MET A 213 9.68 -3.22 0.53
C MET A 213 10.46 -2.52 1.64
N LEU A 214 11.57 -3.08 2.14
CA LEU A 214 12.39 -2.44 3.16
C LEU A 214 12.80 -1.03 2.74
N TYR A 215 13.35 -0.89 1.54
CA TYR A 215 13.86 0.38 1.01
C TYR A 215 12.75 1.41 0.80
N VAL A 216 11.61 0.97 0.25
CA VAL A 216 10.45 1.84 0.03
C VAL A 216 9.90 2.36 1.36
N LEU A 217 9.69 1.45 2.32
CA LEU A 217 9.18 1.77 3.64
C LEU A 217 10.15 2.66 4.42
N ASN A 218 11.46 2.42 4.31
CA ASN A 218 12.47 3.27 4.92
C ASN A 218 12.44 4.70 4.34
N GLY A 219 12.21 4.84 3.03
CA GLY A 219 12.03 6.15 2.39
C GLY A 219 10.88 6.96 3.00
N PHE A 220 9.75 6.32 3.33
CA PHE A 220 8.65 6.98 4.06
C PHE A 220 9.03 7.32 5.49
N ARG A 221 9.72 6.42 6.21
CA ARG A 221 10.17 6.65 7.58
C ARG A 221 11.15 7.82 7.68
N LEU A 222 12.13 7.87 6.79
CA LEU A 222 13.12 8.95 6.71
C LEU A 222 12.44 10.29 6.43
N GLY A 223 11.50 10.33 5.49
CA GLY A 223 10.77 11.54 5.13
C GLY A 223 9.81 12.06 6.21
N ILE A 224 9.03 11.16 6.82
CA ILE A 224 7.96 11.53 7.76
C ILE A 224 8.49 11.72 9.18
N TYR A 225 9.31 10.79 9.67
CA TYR A 225 9.71 10.73 11.08
C TYR A 225 11.09 11.32 11.33
N TYR A 226 12.10 10.96 10.55
CA TYR A 226 13.46 11.48 10.80
C TYR A 226 13.72 12.85 10.18
N GLY A 227 12.90 13.27 9.22
CA GLY A 227 13.11 14.53 8.48
C GLY A 227 14.36 14.52 7.61
N GLN A 228 14.86 13.34 7.22
CA GLN A 228 16.10 13.18 6.45
C GLN A 228 15.81 12.74 5.02
N LEU A 229 16.60 13.25 4.07
CA LEU A 229 16.61 12.70 2.71
C LEU A 229 17.37 11.37 2.71
N PRO A 230 16.98 10.41 1.85
CA PRO A 230 17.72 9.17 1.74
C PRO A 230 19.15 9.44 1.28
N SER A 231 20.10 8.86 2.00
CA SER A 231 21.51 8.88 1.64
C SER A 231 21.84 7.58 0.92
N LEU A 232 22.90 7.56 0.08
CA LEU A 232 23.30 6.35 -0.65
C LEU A 232 23.72 5.17 0.26
N GLN A 233 23.76 5.37 1.58
CA GLN A 233 24.15 4.39 2.60
C GLN A 233 22.97 3.83 3.41
N SER A 234 21.73 4.25 3.13
CA SER A 234 20.51 3.90 3.91
C SER A 234 19.51 3.03 3.15
#